data_AF-A0A965CV11-F1
#
_entry.id   AF-A0A965CV11-F1
#
_cell.length_a   1.000
_cell.length_b   1.000
_cell.length_c   1.000
_cell.angle_alpha   90.00
_cell.angle_beta   90.00
_cell.angle_gamma   90.00
#
_symmetry.space_group_name_H-M   'P 1'
#
loop_
_entity.id
_entity.type
_entity.pdbx_description
1 polymer ?
#
loop_
_entity_poly.entity_id
_entity_poly.type
_entity_poly.pdbx_seq_one_letter_code
_entity_poly.pdbx_strand_id
1 'polypeptide(L)' 'MLKRFPHPNSERFAVWFCANCGTRMPHKVNTTDNMLIPAGVLDADPEMRPTNSIFWKSKSAWYITRHELPKFDEYK' A
#
# COMPACT_ATOMS: atom_id res chain seq x y z
N MET A 1 -11.47 -13.98 -9.82
CA MET A 1 -10.59 -13.42 -10.88
C MET A 1 -9.84 -12.21 -10.33
N LEU A 2 -8.52 -12.14 -10.49
CA LEU A 2 -7.68 -11.01 -10.06
C LEU A 2 -7.56 -9.99 -11.19
N LYS A 3 -7.60 -8.69 -10.85
CA LYS A 3 -7.35 -7.58 -11.79
C LYS A 3 -6.15 -6.77 -11.35
N ARG A 4 -5.38 -6.27 -12.32
CA ARG A 4 -4.18 -5.44 -12.14
C ARG A 4 -4.38 -4.07 -12.77
N PHE A 5 -4.08 -3.02 -12.01
CA PHE A 5 -4.14 -1.62 -12.46
C PHE A 5 -2.78 -0.96 -12.23
N PRO A 6 -1.92 -0.91 -13.27
CA PRO A 6 -0.66 -0.17 -13.21
C PRO A 6 -0.90 1.34 -13.37
N HIS A 7 -0.08 2.16 -12.73
CA HIS A 7 -0.06 3.59 -13.02
C HIS A 7 0.76 3.85 -14.30
N PRO A 8 0.26 4.65 -15.27
CA PRO A 8 0.94 4.84 -16.57
C PRO A 8 2.40 5.29 -16.45
N ASN A 9 2.69 6.12 -15.45
CA ASN A 9 4.02 6.70 -15.22
C ASN A 9 4.74 6.06 -14.03
N SER A 10 4.46 4.80 -13.68
CA SER A 10 5.18 4.12 -12.60
C SER A 10 5.72 2.76 -13.01
N GLU A 11 7.02 2.57 -12.75
CA GLU A 11 7.71 1.30 -12.95
C GLU A 11 7.39 0.27 -11.85
N ARG A 12 7.05 0.75 -10.64
CA ARG A 12 6.88 -0.08 -9.44
C ARG A 12 5.45 -0.19 -8.96
N PHE A 13 4.62 0.83 -9.18
CA PHE A 13 3.28 0.88 -8.60
C PHE A 13 2.23 0.23 -9.49
N ALA A 14 1.68 -0.85 -8.98
CA ALA A 14 0.43 -1.43 -9.46
C ALA A 14 -0.48 -1.75 -8.27
N VAL A 15 -1.77 -1.79 -8.56
CA VAL A 15 -2.80 -2.22 -7.62
C VAL A 15 -3.37 -3.53 -8.12
N TRP A 16 -3.38 -4.56 -7.26
CA TRP A 16 -4.07 -5.81 -7.51
C TRP A 16 -5.28 -5.94 -6.61
N PHE A 17 -6.41 -6.36 -7.16
CA PHE A 17 -7.64 -6.56 -6.40
C PHE A 17 -8.51 -7.69 -6.95
N CYS A 18 -9.37 -8.22 -6.08
CA CYS A 18 -10.38 -9.19 -6.47
C CYS A 18 -11.47 -8.52 -7.30
N ALA A 19 -11.71 -8.99 -8.52
CA ALA A 19 -12.72 -8.43 -9.41
C ALA A 19 -14.16 -8.58 -8.89
N ASN A 20 -14.40 -9.47 -7.91
CA ASN A 20 -15.73 -9.73 -7.35
C ASN A 20 -16.05 -8.80 -6.18
N CYS A 21 -15.13 -8.62 -5.23
CA CYS A 21 -15.36 -7.85 -4.00
C CYS A 21 -14.54 -6.56 -3.89
N GLY A 22 -13.60 -6.29 -4.80
CA GLY A 22 -12.74 -5.10 -4.76
C GLY A 22 -11.60 -5.14 -3.74
N THR A 23 -11.51 -6.18 -2.90
CA THR A 23 -10.45 -6.31 -1.89
C THR A 23 -9.06 -6.29 -2.52
N ARG A 24 -8.14 -5.52 -1.92
CA ARG A 24 -6.73 -5.45 -2.31
C ARG A 24 -6.05 -6.79 -2.06
N MET A 25 -5.29 -7.27 -3.03
CA MET A 25 -4.68 -8.60 -2.98
C MET A 25 -3.14 -8.53 -2.93
N PRO A 26 -2.49 -9.50 -2.26
CA PRO A 26 -1.04 -9.66 -2.31
C PRO A 26 -0.54 -9.77 -3.74
N HIS A 27 0.59 -9.12 -4.04
CA HIS A 27 1.22 -9.20 -5.36
C HIS A 27 2.71 -8.91 -5.34
N LYS A 28 3.43 -9.43 -6.35
CA LYS A 28 4.86 -9.12 -6.55
C LYS A 28 5.02 -7.67 -7.02
N VAL A 29 6.02 -6.98 -6.48
CA VAL A 29 6.43 -5.66 -6.98
C VAL A 29 7.29 -5.86 -8.22
N ASN A 30 6.93 -5.24 -9.35
CA ASN A 30 7.47 -5.54 -10.68
C ASN A 30 9.01 -5.50 -10.81
N THR A 31 9.71 -4.76 -9.96
CA THR A 31 11.17 -4.52 -10.07
C THR A 31 11.98 -5.07 -8.89
N THR A 32 11.34 -5.81 -7.98
CA THR A 32 12.00 -6.38 -6.80
C THR A 32 11.51 -7.80 -6.55
N ASP A 33 12.21 -8.56 -5.71
CA ASP A 33 11.72 -9.84 -5.22
C ASP A 33 10.78 -9.73 -4.02
N ASN A 34 10.35 -8.51 -3.69
CA ASN A 34 9.44 -8.26 -2.59
C ASN A 34 7.98 -8.47 -3.02
N MET A 35 7.18 -8.93 -2.06
CA MET A 35 5.73 -8.99 -2.16
C MET A 35 5.10 -7.86 -1.36
N LEU A 36 4.14 -7.16 -1.94
CA LEU A 36 3.30 -6.21 -1.23
C LEU A 36 2.07 -6.95 -0.72
N ILE A 37 1.93 -7.02 0.60
CA ILE A 37 0.81 -7.68 1.29
C ILE A 37 0.04 -6.61 2.08
N PRO A 38 -1.22 -6.30 1.73
CA PRO A 38 -2.01 -5.36 2.52
C PRO A 38 -2.24 -5.89 3.95
N ALA A 39 -1.90 -5.11 4.98
CA ALA A 39 -2.08 -5.56 6.37
C ALA A 39 -3.54 -5.91 6.72
N GLY A 40 -4.51 -5.26 6.06
CA GLY A 40 -5.94 -5.52 6.29
C GLY A 40 -6.47 -6.85 5.75
N VAL A 41 -5.65 -7.67 5.08
CA VAL A 41 -6.03 -9.03 4.66
C VAL A 41 -5.38 -10.13 5.51
N LEU A 42 -4.68 -9.77 6.59
CA LEU A 42 -4.07 -10.72 7.51
C LEU A 42 -5.11 -11.16 8.56
N ASP A 43 -5.19 -12.46 8.81
CA ASP A 43 -6.10 -13.02 9.83
C ASP A 43 -5.57 -12.84 11.26
N ALA A 44 -4.25 -12.65 11.40
CA ALA A 44 -3.55 -12.52 12.68
C ALA A 44 -2.71 -11.23 12.73
N ASP A 45 -2.39 -10.78 13.95
CA ASP A 45 -1.47 -9.67 14.17
C ASP A 45 -0.07 -10.05 13.65
N PRO A 46 0.52 -9.30 12.70
CA PRO A 46 1.87 -9.59 12.21
C PRO A 46 2.97 -9.22 13.22
N GLU A 47 2.63 -8.69 14.40
CA GLU A 47 3.54 -8.15 15.43
C GLU A 47 4.44 -7.00 14.95
N MET A 48 4.32 -6.62 13.69
CA MET A 48 4.94 -5.45 13.08
C MET A 48 4.04 -4.22 13.26
N ARG A 49 4.65 -3.05 13.40
CA ARG A 49 3.96 -1.76 13.47
C ARG A 49 4.46 -0.82 12.39
N PRO A 50 3.61 0.07 11.84
CA PRO A 50 4.07 1.07 10.88
C PRO A 50 5.15 1.95 11.49
N THR A 51 6.23 2.18 10.75
CA THR A 51 7.38 2.99 11.20
C THR A 51 7.40 4.37 10.55
N ASN A 52 6.74 4.55 9.40
CA ASN A 52 6.75 5.79 8.62
C ASN A 52 5.41 6.03 7.95
N SER A 53 5.06 7.31 7.76
CA SER A 53 4.01 7.76 6.85
C SER A 53 4.65 8.43 5.64
N ILE A 54 4.75 7.70 4.53
CA ILE A 54 5.31 8.21 3.27
C ILE A 54 4.23 8.83 2.37
N PHE A 55 4.62 9.65 1.40
CA PHE A 55 3.71 10.41 0.52
C PHE A 55 2.71 11.30 1.30
N TRP A 56 3.17 11.91 2.39
CA TRP A 56 2.33 12.68 3.30
C TRP A 56 1.65 13.87 2.61
N LYS A 57 2.35 14.56 1.71
CA LYS A 57 1.80 15.64 0.88
C LYS A 57 0.63 15.22 0.00
N SER A 58 0.53 13.93 -0.37
CA SER A 58 -0.55 13.39 -1.20
C SER A 58 -1.76 12.91 -0.40
N LYS A 59 -1.75 13.05 0.93
CA LYS A 59 -2.90 12.69 1.76
C LYS A 59 -4.11 13.57 1.45
N SER A 60 -5.31 13.05 1.65
CA SER A 60 -6.52 13.88 1.57
C SER A 60 -6.57 14.93 2.69
N ALA A 61 -7.23 16.06 2.43
CA ALA A 61 -7.41 17.12 3.42
C ALA A 61 -8.15 16.64 4.68
N TRP A 62 -9.09 15.71 4.52
CA TRP A 62 -9.88 15.11 5.61
C TRP A 62 -9.17 13.96 6.35
N TYR A 63 -7.94 13.60 5.97
CA TYR A 63 -7.20 12.56 6.68
C TYR A 63 -6.69 13.06 8.04
N ILE A 64 -7.20 12.47 9.10
CA ILE A 64 -6.78 12.70 10.49
C ILE A 64 -5.77 11.60 10.87
N THR A 65 -4.58 12.01 11.31
CA THR A 65 -3.54 11.07 11.74
C THR A 65 -3.94 10.42 13.06
N ARG A 66 -3.80 9.09 13.16
CA ARG A 66 -4.09 8.32 14.39
C ARG A 66 -2.85 8.01 15.22
N HIS A 67 -1.66 8.22 14.67
CA HIS A 67 -0.38 7.88 15.29
C HIS A 67 0.67 8.93 14.97
N GLU A 68 1.55 9.18 15.94
CA GLU A 68 2.75 9.99 15.72
C GLU A 68 3.82 9.14 15.03
N LEU A 69 3.77 9.14 13.70
CA LEU A 69 4.79 8.52 12.86
C LEU A 69 5.60 9.61 12.15
N PRO A 70 6.91 9.39 11.93
CA PRO A 70 7.70 10.21 11.02
C PRO A 70 7.02 10.32 9.65
N LYS A 71 6.84 11.56 9.18
CA LYS A 71 6.14 11.90 7.93
C LYS A 71 7.15 12.28 6.86
N PHE A 72 7.00 11.71 5.67
CA PHE A 72 7.82 12.01 4.50
C PHE A 72 6.93 12.29 3.32
N ASP A 73 7.27 13.31 2.53
CA ASP A 73 6.50 13.69 1.34
C ASP A 73 6.76 12.76 0.16
N GLU A 74 7.87 12.02 0.18
CA GLU A 74 8.30 11.07 -0.86
C GLU A 74 8.88 9.79 -0.21
N TYR A 75 9.55 8.96 -1.02
CA TYR A 75 10.31 7.82 -0.51
C TYR A 75 11.42 8.27 0.44
N LYS A 76 11.76 7.38 1.40
CA LYS A 76 12.94 7.52 2.25
C LYS A 76 14.17 6.97 1.55
#